data_AF-A0A977TQL0-F1
#
_entry.id   AF-A0A977TQL0-F1
#
_cell.length_a   1.000
_cell.length_b   1.000
_cell.length_c   1.000
_cell.angle_alpha   90.00
_cell.angle_beta   90.00
_cell.angle_gamma   90.00
#
_symmetry.space_group_name_H-M   'P 1'
#
loop_
_entity.id
_entity.type
_entity.pdbx_description
1 polymer ?
#
loop_
_entity_poly.entity_id
_entity_poly.type
_entity_poly.pdbx_seq_one_letter_code
_entity_poly.pdbx_strand_id
1 'polypeptide(L)'
;MHVEAEESLSGRLRWAVNVSLWEPSGGSGGTEFKLLLAFIEPQEEREQVEKFVFDADKKRALVSRLLVRRASALILGLDNFNDIAIARTKGKKPFLHSPRPLATALANFNFNVSHEGDWVVLASEPLCVCGVDVAAPKQGRTVECDIFRDFEEQLSAKEWAEVRQEGSLPARYEGADMLYEAFQRRWSCKEAYVKARGDGLGFEPLRRASFTFESSPTEDGRTQATVTVDGKLESQWRFFQQRLGTDHWVTVARGPTEGVVDAQGIFQASLRCPTSSFTADVWQEELRAFDPSFSELHVVDLIPRAAVSDYAACLGITTDSALACCRLAPVCRSPVAMELHQCYHCAASARFRCSRCKKAAFCSQGCQRMCWSRHRTDCVALEKKKKKK
;
A
#
# COMPACT_ATOMS: atom_id res chain seq x y z
N MET A 1 -12.79 14.85 -8.18
CA MET A 1 -12.55 15.81 -9.28
C MET A 1 -11.38 16.74 -8.95
N HIS A 2 -11.38 17.47 -7.82
CA HIS A 2 -10.21 18.30 -7.45
C HIS A 2 -8.94 17.47 -7.14
N VAL A 3 -9.06 16.40 -6.36
CA VAL A 3 -7.90 15.53 -6.00
C VAL A 3 -7.27 14.87 -7.23
N GLU A 4 -8.06 14.21 -8.08
CA GLU A 4 -7.54 13.59 -9.32
C GLU A 4 -6.90 14.62 -10.28
N ALA A 5 -7.40 15.86 -10.31
CA ALA A 5 -6.82 16.91 -11.14
C ALA A 5 -5.43 17.33 -10.60
N GLU A 6 -5.30 17.54 -9.29
CA GLU A 6 -4.01 17.84 -8.64
C GLU A 6 -3.01 16.68 -8.77
N GLU A 7 -3.49 15.44 -8.61
CA GLU A 7 -2.71 14.22 -8.82
C GLU A 7 -2.21 14.11 -10.26
N SER A 8 -3.07 14.38 -11.25
CA SER A 8 -2.71 14.34 -12.66
C SER A 8 -1.64 15.37 -13.04
N LEU A 9 -1.71 16.57 -12.45
CA LEU A 9 -0.76 17.65 -12.71
C LEU A 9 0.59 17.39 -12.04
N SER A 10 0.59 16.81 -10.83
CA SER A 10 1.81 16.54 -10.08
C SER A 10 2.57 15.30 -10.57
N GLY A 11 1.88 14.31 -11.13
CA GLY A 11 2.48 13.02 -11.48
C GLY A 11 2.90 12.17 -10.27
N ARG A 12 2.53 12.56 -9.04
CA ARG A 12 2.89 11.87 -7.79
C ARG A 12 1.67 11.18 -7.18
N LEU A 13 1.42 9.97 -7.65
CA LEU A 13 0.33 9.12 -7.15
C LEU A 13 0.83 8.24 -6.00
N ARG A 14 -0.02 8.07 -4.98
CA ARG A 14 0.17 7.17 -3.83
C ARG A 14 -1.13 6.45 -3.59
N TRP A 15 -1.30 5.27 -4.19
CA TRP A 15 -2.57 4.55 -4.18
C TRP A 15 -2.43 3.20 -3.51
N ALA A 16 -3.41 2.85 -2.69
CA ALA A 16 -3.47 1.59 -1.99
C ALA A 16 -4.87 0.97 -2.15
N VAL A 17 -4.95 -0.33 -2.41
CA VAL A 17 -6.21 -1.06 -2.48
C VAL A 17 -6.13 -2.19 -1.47
N ASN A 18 -7.06 -2.19 -0.51
CA ASN A 18 -7.23 -3.30 0.40
C ASN A 18 -8.02 -4.40 -0.31
N VAL A 19 -7.31 -5.41 -0.81
CA VAL A 19 -7.92 -6.53 -1.53
C VAL A 19 -8.63 -7.51 -0.61
N SER A 20 -8.41 -7.49 0.72
CA SER A 20 -9.19 -8.35 1.63
C SER A 20 -10.64 -7.88 1.79
N LEU A 21 -10.91 -6.59 1.54
CA LEU A 21 -12.27 -6.02 1.54
C LEU A 21 -13.04 -6.23 0.23
N TRP A 22 -12.39 -6.74 -0.82
CA TRP A 22 -13.02 -6.99 -2.11
C TRP A 22 -13.33 -8.49 -2.28
N GLU A 23 -14.59 -8.88 -2.14
CA GLU A 23 -15.03 -10.28 -2.26
C GLU A 23 -15.93 -10.46 -3.48
N PRO A 24 -15.36 -10.67 -4.69
CA PRO A 24 -16.17 -10.83 -5.89
C PRO A 24 -17.02 -12.09 -5.82
N SER A 25 -18.29 -11.97 -6.17
CA SER A 25 -19.23 -13.10 -6.17
C SER A 25 -18.75 -14.20 -7.13
N GLY A 26 -18.54 -15.41 -6.61
CA GLY A 26 -17.95 -16.53 -7.37
C GLY A 26 -16.42 -16.51 -7.44
N GLY A 27 -15.75 -15.68 -6.63
CA GLY A 27 -14.29 -15.62 -6.55
C GLY A 27 -13.64 -15.24 -7.88
N SER A 28 -12.48 -15.81 -8.16
CA SER A 28 -11.79 -15.57 -9.45
C SER A 28 -12.51 -16.13 -10.68
N GLY A 29 -13.49 -17.02 -10.48
CA GLY A 29 -14.35 -17.55 -11.55
C GLY A 29 -15.61 -16.72 -11.83
N GLY A 30 -15.88 -15.73 -10.98
CA GLY A 30 -17.07 -14.89 -10.99
C GLY A 30 -17.16 -13.93 -12.19
N THR A 31 -18.36 -13.43 -12.45
CA THR A 31 -18.63 -12.46 -13.52
C THR A 31 -17.90 -11.14 -13.27
N GLU A 32 -17.89 -10.65 -12.02
CA GLU A 32 -17.21 -9.41 -11.66
C GLU A 32 -15.70 -9.50 -11.93
N PHE A 33 -15.05 -10.59 -11.48
CA PHE A 33 -13.62 -10.78 -11.71
C PHE A 33 -13.29 -10.84 -13.21
N LYS A 34 -14.10 -11.56 -14.00
CA LYS A 34 -13.93 -11.68 -15.45
C LYS A 34 -14.15 -10.35 -16.17
N LEU A 35 -15.13 -9.55 -15.75
CA LEU A 35 -15.35 -8.20 -16.26
C LEU A 35 -14.12 -7.33 -16.03
N LEU A 36 -13.58 -7.34 -14.81
CA LEU A 36 -12.40 -6.57 -14.45
C LEU A 36 -11.14 -7.04 -15.22
N LEU A 37 -10.99 -8.37 -15.38
CA LEU A 37 -9.90 -8.97 -16.14
C LEU A 37 -9.94 -8.54 -17.61
N ALA A 38 -11.12 -8.30 -18.19
CA ALA A 38 -11.28 -7.87 -19.58
C ALA A 38 -10.72 -6.45 -19.87
N PHE A 39 -10.43 -5.64 -18.84
CA PHE A 39 -9.73 -4.35 -19.02
C PHE A 39 -8.21 -4.49 -19.22
N ILE A 40 -7.68 -5.72 -19.17
CA ILE A 40 -6.26 -5.99 -19.37
C ILE A 40 -6.05 -6.51 -20.79
N GLU A 41 -5.39 -5.71 -21.62
CA GLU A 41 -4.88 -6.13 -22.93
C GLU A 41 -3.36 -5.96 -22.98
N PRO A 42 -2.62 -6.89 -23.63
CA PRO A 42 -3.11 -7.99 -24.46
C PRO A 42 -3.50 -9.26 -23.66
N GLN A 43 -4.11 -10.24 -24.34
CA GLN A 43 -4.57 -11.51 -23.76
C GLN A 43 -3.50 -12.23 -22.92
N GLU A 44 -2.23 -12.18 -23.31
CA GLU A 44 -1.16 -12.84 -22.57
C GLU A 44 -1.00 -12.27 -21.15
N GLU A 45 -1.31 -10.99 -20.92
CA GLU A 45 -1.32 -10.43 -19.57
C GLU A 45 -2.50 -10.95 -18.74
N ARG A 46 -3.66 -11.21 -19.35
CA ARG A 46 -4.81 -11.84 -18.67
C ARG A 46 -4.48 -13.26 -18.23
N GLU A 47 -3.90 -14.04 -19.13
CA GLU A 47 -3.49 -15.42 -18.85
C GLU A 47 -2.46 -15.50 -17.71
N GLN A 48 -1.57 -14.52 -17.58
CA GLN A 48 -0.64 -14.45 -16.45
C GLN A 48 -1.35 -14.27 -15.10
N VAL A 49 -2.44 -13.49 -15.05
CA VAL A 49 -3.27 -13.36 -13.85
C VAL A 49 -3.97 -14.69 -13.55
N GLU A 50 -4.49 -15.37 -14.57
CA GLU A 50 -5.23 -16.62 -14.40
C GLU A 50 -4.36 -17.81 -13.99
N LYS A 51 -3.05 -17.78 -14.32
CA LYS A 51 -2.07 -18.81 -13.95
C LYS A 51 -1.83 -18.96 -12.44
N PHE A 52 -2.17 -17.96 -11.63
CA PHE A 52 -2.04 -18.09 -10.18
C PHE A 52 -3.00 -19.16 -9.65
N VAL A 53 -2.54 -19.97 -8.69
CA VAL A 53 -3.35 -21.07 -8.13
C VAL A 53 -4.36 -20.52 -7.13
N PHE A 54 -3.94 -19.60 -6.27
CA PHE A 54 -4.77 -19.09 -5.19
C PHE A 54 -5.52 -17.82 -5.60
N ASP A 55 -6.81 -17.75 -5.24
CA ASP A 55 -7.67 -16.60 -5.53
C ASP A 55 -7.11 -15.29 -4.96
N ALA A 56 -6.47 -15.32 -3.80
CA ALA A 56 -5.82 -14.15 -3.21
C ALA A 56 -4.71 -13.58 -4.12
N ASP A 57 -3.90 -14.45 -4.73
CA ASP A 57 -2.85 -14.03 -5.66
C ASP A 57 -3.44 -13.53 -6.98
N LYS A 58 -4.49 -14.19 -7.50
CA LYS A 58 -5.23 -13.72 -8.68
C LYS A 58 -5.78 -12.31 -8.47
N LYS A 59 -6.39 -12.05 -7.30
CA LYS A 59 -6.89 -10.72 -6.92
C LYS A 59 -5.79 -9.68 -6.88
N ARG A 60 -4.67 -9.96 -6.19
CA ARG A 60 -3.52 -9.06 -6.13
C ARG A 60 -2.93 -8.77 -7.51
N ALA A 61 -2.80 -9.80 -8.35
CA ALA A 61 -2.28 -9.67 -9.70
C ALA A 61 -3.20 -8.81 -10.59
N LEU A 62 -4.52 -9.06 -10.57
CA LEU A 62 -5.50 -8.26 -11.30
C LEU A 62 -5.48 -6.79 -10.87
N VAL A 63 -5.59 -6.52 -9.56
CA VAL A 63 -5.58 -5.16 -9.02
C VAL A 63 -4.27 -4.44 -9.33
N SER A 64 -3.12 -5.13 -9.28
CA SER A 64 -1.81 -4.58 -9.67
C SER A 64 -1.81 -4.09 -11.13
N ARG A 65 -2.41 -4.84 -12.06
CA ARG A 65 -2.48 -4.47 -13.48
C ARG A 65 -3.47 -3.33 -13.73
N LEU A 66 -4.58 -3.30 -13.01
CA LEU A 66 -5.57 -2.23 -13.09
C LEU A 66 -5.02 -0.91 -12.52
N LEU A 67 -4.33 -0.94 -11.38
CA LEU A 67 -3.68 0.25 -10.80
C LEU A 67 -2.72 0.92 -11.79
N VAL A 68 -1.88 0.13 -12.46
CA VAL A 68 -0.92 0.64 -13.45
C VAL A 68 -1.64 1.28 -14.65
N ARG A 69 -2.70 0.64 -15.16
CA ARG A 69 -3.48 1.18 -16.28
C ARG A 69 -4.25 2.43 -15.89
N ARG A 70 -4.90 2.42 -14.71
CA ARG A 70 -5.60 3.58 -14.16
C ARG A 70 -4.67 4.77 -13.96
N ALA A 71 -3.50 4.55 -13.37
CA ALA A 71 -2.49 5.59 -13.16
C ALA A 71 -2.03 6.17 -14.50
N SER A 72 -1.71 5.32 -15.47
CA SER A 72 -1.30 5.75 -16.80
C SER A 72 -2.40 6.54 -17.51
N ALA A 73 -3.64 6.06 -17.46
CA ALA A 73 -4.80 6.71 -18.06
C ALA A 73 -5.04 8.11 -17.47
N LEU A 74 -4.99 8.22 -16.14
CA LEU A 74 -5.14 9.49 -15.43
C LEU A 74 -4.09 10.52 -15.88
N ILE A 75 -2.82 10.11 -15.92
CA ILE A 75 -1.70 11.00 -16.27
C ILE A 75 -1.71 11.39 -17.75
N LEU A 76 -2.21 10.52 -18.62
CA LEU A 76 -2.34 10.78 -20.05
C LEU A 76 -3.64 11.51 -20.42
N GLY A 77 -4.58 11.65 -19.49
CA GLY A 77 -5.92 12.18 -19.77
C GLY A 77 -6.74 11.28 -20.69
N LEU A 78 -6.55 9.95 -20.60
CA LEU A 78 -7.25 8.96 -21.41
C LEU A 78 -8.37 8.29 -20.61
N ASP A 79 -9.48 8.02 -21.29
CA ASP A 79 -10.62 7.29 -20.71
C ASP A 79 -10.64 5.80 -21.09
N ASN A 80 -9.69 5.34 -21.92
CA ASN A 80 -9.60 3.97 -22.38
C ASN A 80 -8.21 3.37 -22.11
N PHE A 81 -8.18 2.12 -21.65
CA PHE A 81 -6.94 1.40 -21.38
C PHE A 81 -6.30 0.79 -22.63
N ASN A 82 -7.06 0.57 -23.70
CA ASN A 82 -6.53 -0.04 -24.93
C ASN A 82 -5.51 0.86 -25.64
N ASP A 83 -5.55 2.16 -25.37
CA ASP A 83 -4.60 3.13 -25.91
C ASP A 83 -3.29 3.19 -25.11
N ILE A 84 -3.13 2.33 -24.09
CA ILE A 84 -2.00 2.35 -23.15
C ILE A 84 -1.17 1.07 -23.31
N ALA A 85 0.05 1.23 -23.80
CA ALA A 85 1.04 0.17 -23.85
C ALA A 85 1.90 0.17 -22.57
N ILE A 86 1.80 -0.91 -21.81
CA ILE A 86 2.66 -1.19 -20.66
C ILE A 86 3.72 -2.20 -21.08
N ALA A 87 5.00 -1.81 -21.03
CA ALA A 87 6.12 -2.70 -21.23
C ALA A 87 6.73 -3.13 -19.89
N ARG A 88 7.63 -4.11 -19.92
CA ARG A 88 8.36 -4.60 -18.75
C ARG A 88 9.84 -4.68 -19.04
N THR A 89 10.66 -4.29 -18.08
CA THR A 89 12.11 -4.55 -18.14
C THR A 89 12.40 -6.04 -18.08
N LYS A 90 13.66 -6.44 -18.32
CA LYS A 90 14.14 -7.81 -18.06
C LYS A 90 13.84 -8.27 -16.62
N GLY A 91 13.93 -7.35 -15.64
CA GLY A 91 13.57 -7.57 -14.24
C GLY A 91 12.06 -7.55 -13.95
N LYS A 92 11.22 -7.57 -14.99
CA LYS A 92 9.74 -7.55 -14.95
C LYS A 92 9.11 -6.28 -14.38
N LYS A 93 9.90 -5.23 -14.11
CA LYS A 93 9.39 -3.91 -13.68
C LYS A 93 8.52 -3.31 -14.79
N PRO A 94 7.21 -3.08 -14.55
CA PRO A 94 6.35 -2.46 -15.55
C PRO A 94 6.67 -0.97 -15.70
N PHE A 95 6.52 -0.44 -16.90
CA PHE A 95 6.62 0.99 -17.19
C PHE A 95 5.69 1.39 -18.33
N LEU A 96 5.27 2.66 -18.34
CA LEU A 96 4.49 3.23 -19.44
C LEU A 96 5.36 3.34 -20.69
N HIS A 97 5.09 2.52 -21.70
CA HIS A 97 5.85 2.52 -22.95
C HIS A 97 5.33 3.60 -23.90
N SER A 98 4.02 3.60 -24.17
CA SER A 98 3.37 4.58 -25.05
C SER A 98 1.86 4.70 -24.79
N PRO A 99 1.25 5.87 -25.05
CA PRO A 99 1.92 7.13 -25.29
C PRO A 99 2.62 7.64 -24.03
N ARG A 100 3.49 8.64 -24.18
CA ARG A 100 4.18 9.28 -23.05
C ARG A 100 3.58 10.66 -22.78
N PRO A 101 3.50 11.11 -21.52
CA PRO A 101 2.99 12.44 -21.20
C PRO A 101 3.81 13.50 -21.92
N LEU A 102 3.18 14.50 -22.53
CA LEU A 102 3.90 15.53 -23.30
C LEU A 102 4.51 16.62 -22.41
N ALA A 103 3.96 16.85 -21.23
CA ALA A 103 4.43 17.86 -20.30
C ALA A 103 5.87 17.57 -19.83
N THR A 104 6.73 18.60 -19.84
CA THR A 104 8.11 18.53 -19.34
C THR A 104 8.16 18.25 -17.85
N ALA A 105 7.18 18.74 -17.10
CA ALA A 105 7.02 18.42 -15.68
C ALA A 105 6.82 16.91 -15.42
N LEU A 106 6.46 16.12 -16.43
CA LEU A 106 6.25 14.67 -16.35
C LEU A 106 7.26 13.89 -17.23
N ALA A 107 8.41 14.50 -17.53
CA ALA A 107 9.37 13.99 -18.51
C ALA A 107 9.88 12.57 -18.21
N ASN A 108 9.93 12.19 -16.94
CA ASN A 108 10.35 10.87 -16.49
C ASN A 108 9.22 10.09 -15.82
N PHE A 109 7.96 10.44 -16.08
CA PHE A 109 6.83 9.79 -15.42
C PHE A 109 7.01 8.26 -15.42
N ASN A 110 7.13 7.71 -14.21
CA ASN A 110 7.32 6.29 -13.97
C ASN A 110 6.58 5.90 -12.70
N PHE A 111 6.37 4.60 -12.55
CA PHE A 111 5.67 4.04 -11.40
C PHE A 111 6.29 2.72 -10.97
N ASN A 112 5.92 2.32 -9.77
CA ASN A 112 6.18 1.00 -9.26
C ASN A 112 4.95 0.48 -8.50
N VAL A 113 4.81 -0.84 -8.44
CA VAL A 113 3.68 -1.51 -7.79
C VAL A 113 4.21 -2.61 -6.89
N SER A 114 3.61 -2.78 -5.71
CA SER A 114 3.90 -3.88 -4.80
C SER A 114 2.61 -4.46 -4.23
N HIS A 115 2.67 -5.69 -3.76
CA HIS A 115 1.56 -6.33 -3.07
C HIS A 115 2.07 -7.37 -2.07
N GLU A 116 1.55 -7.34 -0.86
CA GLU A 116 1.77 -8.38 0.15
C GLU A 116 0.58 -8.34 1.12
N GLY A 117 0.16 -9.52 1.60
CA GLY A 117 -1.00 -9.64 2.48
C GLY A 117 -2.25 -9.05 1.85
N ASP A 118 -2.83 -8.08 2.54
CA ASP A 118 -4.13 -7.49 2.20
C ASP A 118 -4.04 -6.34 1.19
N TRP A 119 -2.83 -5.86 0.87
CA TRP A 119 -2.67 -4.62 0.13
C TRP A 119 -2.01 -4.81 -1.22
N VAL A 120 -2.49 -4.04 -2.20
CA VAL A 120 -1.79 -3.74 -3.45
C VAL A 120 -1.58 -2.23 -3.50
N VAL A 121 -0.35 -1.80 -3.72
CA VAL A 121 0.05 -0.39 -3.66
C VAL A 121 0.74 0.05 -4.95
N LEU A 122 0.52 1.29 -5.35
CA LEU A 122 1.22 1.95 -6.45
C LEU A 122 1.80 3.28 -5.98
N ALA A 123 3.05 3.55 -6.36
CA ALA A 123 3.66 4.86 -6.27
C ALA A 123 4.15 5.29 -7.65
N SER A 124 4.07 6.59 -7.94
CA SER A 124 4.64 7.18 -9.15
C SER A 124 5.41 8.45 -8.86
N GLU A 125 6.32 8.79 -9.76
CA GLU A 125 7.10 10.01 -9.74
C GLU A 125 7.21 10.64 -11.13
N PRO A 126 7.16 11.98 -11.21
CA PRO A 126 7.23 12.70 -12.47
C PRO A 126 8.66 12.84 -13.01
N LEU A 127 9.66 12.97 -12.13
CA LEU A 127 11.06 13.26 -12.46
C LEU A 127 12.04 12.26 -11.81
N CYS A 128 11.89 11.95 -10.52
CA CYS A 128 12.66 10.88 -9.86
C CYS A 128 12.31 9.50 -10.44
N VAL A 129 13.22 8.53 -10.31
CA VAL A 129 12.80 7.12 -10.43
C VAL A 129 12.27 6.64 -9.08
N CYS A 130 11.24 5.80 -9.12
CA CYS A 130 10.62 5.31 -7.90
C CYS A 130 10.53 3.79 -7.80
N GLY A 131 10.48 3.34 -6.55
CA GLY A 131 10.16 1.98 -6.13
C GLY A 131 9.21 2.04 -4.96
N VAL A 132 8.31 1.07 -4.84
CA VAL A 132 7.42 0.93 -3.69
C VAL A 132 7.47 -0.49 -3.19
N ASP A 133 7.42 -0.65 -1.88
CA ASP A 133 7.20 -1.94 -1.25
C ASP A 133 6.18 -1.86 -0.13
N VAL A 134 5.35 -2.89 0.01
CA VAL A 134 4.42 -3.07 1.12
C VAL A 134 4.77 -4.37 1.81
N ALA A 135 5.01 -4.30 3.12
CA ALA A 135 5.39 -5.42 3.95
C ALA A 135 4.22 -5.85 4.85
N ALA A 136 3.76 -7.08 4.71
CA ALA A 136 2.64 -7.66 5.46
C ALA A 136 3.06 -8.21 6.84
N PRO A 137 2.16 -8.22 7.84
CA PRO A 137 2.45 -8.72 9.18
C PRO A 137 2.73 -10.22 9.17
N LYS A 138 3.38 -10.72 10.23
CA LYS A 138 3.79 -12.13 10.34
C LYS A 138 2.60 -13.08 10.17
N GLN A 139 1.44 -12.73 10.72
CA GLN A 139 0.21 -13.51 10.65
C GLN A 139 -0.36 -13.62 9.23
N GLY A 140 0.03 -12.72 8.32
CA GLY A 140 -0.32 -12.80 6.91
C GLY A 140 0.51 -13.82 6.12
N ARG A 141 1.56 -14.41 6.74
CA ARG A 141 2.39 -15.44 6.12
C ARG A 141 1.79 -16.82 6.34
N THR A 142 1.75 -17.63 5.29
CA THR A 142 1.25 -19.01 5.31
C THR A 142 2.22 -19.99 5.98
N VAL A 143 3.49 -19.59 6.14
CA VAL A 143 4.57 -20.43 6.70
C VAL A 143 5.12 -19.76 7.96
N GLU A 144 5.31 -20.55 9.01
CA GLU A 144 5.98 -20.10 10.22
C GLU A 144 7.41 -19.65 9.90
N CYS A 145 7.70 -18.38 10.18
CA CYS A 145 8.96 -17.74 9.84
C CYS A 145 9.67 -17.26 11.11
N ASP A 146 10.96 -17.60 11.23
CA ASP A 146 11.87 -17.02 12.20
C ASP A 146 12.73 -15.99 11.48
N ILE A 147 12.42 -14.71 11.66
CA ILE A 147 13.10 -13.62 10.96
C ILE A 147 14.60 -13.57 11.24
N PHE A 148 15.07 -14.03 12.40
CA PHE A 148 16.49 -13.99 12.73
C PHE A 148 17.29 -15.07 12.03
N ARG A 149 16.66 -16.22 11.76
CA ARG A 149 17.28 -17.32 11.02
C ARG A 149 17.11 -17.13 9.53
N ASP A 150 15.87 -16.86 9.09
CA ASP A 150 15.49 -16.90 7.68
C ASP A 150 15.94 -15.63 6.92
N PHE A 151 16.17 -14.51 7.63
CA PHE A 151 16.55 -13.23 7.04
C PHE A 151 17.87 -12.67 7.60
N GLU A 152 18.67 -13.48 8.31
CA GLU A 152 19.89 -13.03 8.99
C GLU A 152 20.79 -12.20 8.07
N GLU A 153 21.00 -12.68 6.84
CA GLU A 153 21.89 -12.09 5.84
C GLU A 153 21.32 -10.86 5.13
N GLN A 154 20.05 -10.51 5.36
CA GLN A 154 19.36 -9.44 4.65
C GLN A 154 19.46 -8.08 5.37
N LEU A 155 19.67 -8.08 6.68
CA LEU A 155 19.87 -6.88 7.49
C LEU A 155 21.32 -6.83 7.98
N SER A 156 21.85 -5.61 8.17
CA SER A 156 23.15 -5.45 8.80
C SER A 156 23.09 -5.73 10.30
N ALA A 157 24.25 -5.99 10.93
CA ALA A 157 24.32 -6.19 12.38
C ALA A 157 23.76 -4.99 13.17
N LYS A 158 23.98 -3.77 12.65
CA LYS A 158 23.41 -2.54 13.20
C LYS A 158 21.88 -2.55 13.11
N GLU A 159 21.32 -2.84 11.94
CA GLU A 159 19.87 -2.92 11.74
C GLU A 159 19.24 -3.97 12.65
N TRP A 160 19.87 -5.14 12.82
CA TRP A 160 19.37 -6.18 13.73
C TRP A 160 19.40 -5.76 15.21
N ALA A 161 20.40 -4.98 15.63
CA ALA A 161 20.44 -4.42 16.98
C ALA A 161 19.29 -3.43 17.21
N GLU A 162 19.01 -2.57 16.23
CA GLU A 162 17.89 -1.64 16.29
C GLU A 162 16.53 -2.36 16.26
N VAL A 163 16.38 -3.41 15.45
CA VAL A 163 15.16 -4.26 15.44
C VAL A 163 14.90 -4.82 16.84
N ARG A 164 15.93 -5.36 17.51
CA ARG A 164 15.81 -5.86 18.88
C ARG A 164 15.46 -4.77 19.89
N GLN A 165 16.06 -3.58 19.73
CA GLN A 165 15.79 -2.44 20.59
C GLN A 165 14.34 -1.95 20.44
N GLU A 166 13.88 -1.73 19.22
CA GLU A 166 12.50 -1.31 18.92
C GLU A 166 11.48 -2.39 19.31
N GLY A 167 11.79 -3.66 19.07
CA GLY A 167 10.93 -4.79 19.44
C GLY A 167 10.80 -5.00 20.95
N SER A 168 11.69 -4.41 21.75
CA SER A 168 11.62 -4.44 23.22
C SER A 168 10.73 -3.32 23.80
N LEU A 169 10.22 -2.42 22.97
CA LEU A 169 9.30 -1.36 23.40
C LEU A 169 7.92 -1.94 23.73
N PRO A 170 7.14 -1.27 24.61
CA PRO A 170 5.77 -1.71 24.91
C PRO A 170 4.92 -1.81 23.65
N ALA A 171 4.10 -2.86 23.58
CA ALA A 171 3.16 -3.06 22.49
C ALA A 171 2.25 -1.85 22.33
N ARG A 172 2.12 -1.35 21.10
CA ARG A 172 1.25 -0.21 20.77
C ARG A 172 -0.24 -0.53 20.97
N TYR A 173 -0.61 -1.80 20.80
CA TYR A 173 -1.96 -2.33 20.98
C TYR A 173 -1.90 -3.83 21.28
N GLU A 174 -3.02 -4.39 21.73
CA GLU A 174 -3.13 -5.82 22.05
C GLU A 174 -2.88 -6.68 20.80
N GLY A 175 -1.90 -7.59 20.89
CA GLY A 175 -1.50 -8.48 19.78
C GLY A 175 -0.48 -7.90 18.80
N ALA A 176 0.03 -6.68 19.02
CA ALA A 176 1.10 -6.11 18.19
C ALA A 176 2.42 -6.87 18.36
N ASP A 177 3.00 -7.35 17.25
CA ASP A 177 4.34 -7.92 17.20
C ASP A 177 5.35 -6.81 16.87
N MET A 178 5.77 -6.08 17.90
CA MET A 178 6.68 -4.92 17.77
C MET A 178 8.02 -5.29 17.13
N LEU A 179 8.47 -6.51 17.34
CA LEU A 179 9.74 -7.01 16.82
C LEU A 179 9.66 -7.23 15.31
N TYR A 180 8.61 -7.92 14.87
CA TYR A 180 8.36 -8.11 13.46
C TYR A 180 8.04 -6.78 12.77
N GLU A 181 7.33 -5.87 13.42
CA GLU A 181 7.07 -4.53 12.92
C GLU A 181 8.37 -3.75 12.64
N ALA A 182 9.32 -3.78 13.57
CA ALA A 182 10.63 -3.16 13.39
C ALA A 182 11.42 -3.77 12.20
N PHE A 183 11.27 -5.08 11.97
CA PHE A 183 11.82 -5.77 10.81
C PHE A 183 11.14 -5.34 9.49
N GLN A 184 9.80 -5.31 9.43
CA GLN A 184 9.03 -4.90 8.24
C GLN A 184 9.44 -3.52 7.73
N ARG A 185 9.69 -2.59 8.65
CA ARG A 185 10.13 -1.23 8.31
C ARG A 185 11.46 -1.22 7.56
N ARG A 186 12.42 -2.06 7.96
CA ARG A 186 13.73 -2.17 7.30
C ARG A 186 13.66 -2.99 6.02
N TRP A 187 12.87 -4.05 6.04
CA TRP A 187 12.60 -4.89 4.88
C TRP A 187 11.99 -4.10 3.73
N SER A 188 10.91 -3.37 3.98
CA SER A 188 10.24 -2.57 2.94
C SER A 188 11.13 -1.47 2.37
N CYS A 189 12.02 -0.87 3.17
CA CYS A 189 13.02 0.07 2.67
C CYS A 189 13.99 -0.58 1.66
N LYS A 190 14.52 -1.76 1.98
CA LYS A 190 15.45 -2.50 1.11
C LYS A 190 14.77 -2.90 -0.19
N GLU A 191 13.57 -3.47 -0.11
CA GLU A 191 12.78 -3.87 -1.27
C GLU A 191 12.39 -2.68 -2.15
N ALA A 192 11.96 -1.56 -1.55
CA ALA A 192 11.65 -0.35 -2.30
C ALA A 192 12.88 0.21 -3.03
N TYR A 193 14.07 0.17 -2.42
CA TYR A 193 15.33 0.57 -3.05
C TYR A 193 15.67 -0.30 -4.26
N VAL A 194 15.64 -1.62 -4.09
CA VAL A 194 15.93 -2.59 -5.17
C VAL A 194 14.92 -2.49 -6.30
N LYS A 195 13.63 -2.31 -5.99
CA LYS A 195 12.56 -2.10 -6.98
C LYS A 195 12.69 -0.77 -7.73
N ALA A 196 13.17 0.28 -7.07
CA ALA A 196 13.40 1.57 -7.71
C ALA A 196 14.50 1.47 -8.78
N ARG A 197 15.62 0.87 -8.40
CA ARG A 197 16.77 0.62 -9.28
C ARG A 197 16.44 -0.38 -10.37
N GLY A 198 15.69 -1.45 -10.06
CA GLY A 198 15.37 -2.51 -11.01
C GLY A 198 16.38 -3.67 -11.03
N ASP A 199 17.18 -3.83 -9.97
CA ASP A 199 18.21 -4.89 -9.89
C ASP A 199 17.61 -6.31 -9.92
N GLY A 200 16.33 -6.46 -9.53
CA GLY A 200 15.75 -7.77 -9.26
C GLY A 200 16.53 -8.47 -8.14
N LEU A 201 16.89 -9.74 -8.35
CA LEU A 201 17.74 -10.50 -7.42
C LEU A 201 19.25 -10.14 -7.54
N GLY A 202 19.62 -9.18 -8.40
CA GLY A 202 21.02 -8.81 -8.63
C GLY A 202 21.66 -8.00 -7.49
N PHE A 203 20.86 -7.41 -6.59
CA PHE A 203 21.34 -6.62 -5.45
C PHE A 203 21.37 -7.47 -4.17
N GLU A 204 22.03 -8.63 -4.20
CA GLU A 204 22.20 -9.48 -3.03
C GLU A 204 23.66 -9.45 -2.52
N PRO A 205 23.88 -9.62 -1.20
CA PRO A 205 22.88 -9.66 -0.12
C PRO A 205 22.36 -8.25 0.24
N LEU A 206 21.10 -8.14 0.68
CA LEU A 206 20.47 -6.84 0.98
C LEU A 206 21.11 -6.09 2.16
N ARG A 207 21.89 -6.79 3.02
CA ARG A 207 22.61 -6.17 4.15
C ARG A 207 23.61 -5.09 3.74
N ARG A 208 24.01 -5.05 2.46
CA ARG A 208 24.86 -4.02 1.87
C ARG A 208 24.25 -2.62 1.96
N ALA A 209 22.92 -2.53 1.86
CA ALA A 209 22.17 -1.29 2.04
C ALA A 209 21.63 -1.23 3.47
N SER A 210 22.10 -0.27 4.27
CA SER A 210 21.62 -0.02 5.63
C SER A 210 20.84 1.28 5.70
N PHE A 211 19.69 1.25 6.38
CA PHE A 211 18.79 2.40 6.47
C PHE A 211 18.92 3.12 7.81
N THR A 212 18.67 4.42 7.81
CA THR A 212 18.57 5.24 9.01
C THR A 212 17.34 6.11 8.92
N PHE A 213 16.43 5.94 9.88
CA PHE A 213 15.16 6.65 9.96
C PHE A 213 15.34 7.98 10.70
N GLU A 214 14.62 9.00 10.27
CA GLU A 214 14.56 10.28 10.97
C GLU A 214 13.84 10.11 12.32
N SER A 215 14.30 10.86 13.32
CA SER A 215 13.89 10.69 14.72
C SER A 215 12.47 11.18 15.02
N SER A 216 11.91 12.03 14.15
CA SER A 216 10.63 12.69 14.35
C SER A 216 9.70 12.36 13.19
N PRO A 217 8.72 11.46 13.38
CA PRO A 217 7.70 11.27 12.36
C PRO A 217 6.89 12.56 12.18
N THR A 218 6.26 12.69 11.01
CA THR A 218 5.27 13.74 10.77
C THR A 218 4.05 13.54 11.67
N GLU A 219 3.18 14.55 11.78
CA GLU A 219 1.96 14.46 12.61
C GLU A 219 1.05 13.28 12.24
N ASP A 220 1.06 12.86 10.97
CA ASP A 220 0.31 11.71 10.47
C ASP A 220 1.10 10.39 10.50
N GLY A 221 2.23 10.34 11.23
CA GLY A 221 2.97 9.12 11.51
C GLY A 221 3.87 8.64 10.38
N ARG A 222 4.17 9.47 9.38
CA ARG A 222 5.10 9.15 8.30
C ARG A 222 6.53 9.43 8.75
N THR A 223 7.48 8.71 8.19
CA THR A 223 8.90 8.85 8.53
C THR A 223 9.73 8.82 7.26
N GLN A 224 10.77 9.64 7.20
CA GLN A 224 11.75 9.57 6.13
C GLN A 224 12.94 8.71 6.56
N ALA A 225 13.62 8.13 5.58
CA ALA A 225 14.89 7.45 5.80
C ALA A 225 15.93 7.80 4.75
N THR A 226 17.18 7.57 5.10
CA THR A 226 18.35 7.62 4.21
C THR A 226 18.98 6.24 4.13
N VAL A 227 19.75 6.00 3.07
CA VAL A 227 20.44 4.72 2.85
C VAL A 227 21.95 4.91 2.75
N THR A 228 22.69 4.01 3.38
CA THR A 228 24.13 3.85 3.23
C THR A 228 24.38 2.51 2.55
N VAL A 229 25.09 2.51 1.41
CA VAL A 229 25.44 1.30 0.66
C VAL A 229 26.94 1.08 0.76
N ASP A 230 27.34 -0.10 1.22
CA ASP A 230 28.75 -0.48 1.38
C ASP A 230 29.58 0.58 2.16
N GLY A 231 28.96 1.17 3.19
CA GLY A 231 29.57 2.20 4.04
C GLY A 231 29.52 3.64 3.49
N LYS A 232 28.99 3.85 2.28
CA LYS A 232 28.86 5.17 1.66
C LYS A 232 27.43 5.67 1.72
N LEU A 233 27.23 6.91 2.19
CA LEU A 233 25.92 7.56 2.17
C LEU A 233 25.49 7.83 0.72
N GLU A 234 24.34 7.29 0.34
CA GLU A 234 23.72 7.53 -0.96
C GLU A 234 22.81 8.76 -0.87
N SER A 235 23.42 9.94 -0.88
CA SER A 235 22.73 11.22 -0.65
C SER A 235 21.66 11.57 -1.70
N GLN A 236 21.71 10.89 -2.86
CA GLN A 236 20.76 11.03 -3.96
C GLN A 236 19.48 10.22 -3.76
N TRP A 237 19.35 9.47 -2.66
CA TRP A 237 18.18 8.64 -2.38
C TRP A 237 17.42 9.11 -1.14
N ARG A 238 16.10 9.09 -1.20
CA ARG A 238 15.22 9.32 -0.05
C ARG A 238 14.10 8.28 -0.03
N PHE A 239 13.63 7.98 1.18
CA PHE A 239 12.62 6.97 1.42
C PHE A 239 11.53 7.57 2.28
N PHE A 240 10.28 7.32 1.91
CA PHE A 240 9.10 7.80 2.60
C PHE A 240 8.32 6.59 3.06
N GLN A 241 8.15 6.46 4.37
CA GLN A 241 7.55 5.30 4.98
C GLN A 241 6.31 5.71 5.77
N GLN A 242 5.25 4.91 5.63
CA GLN A 242 4.02 5.08 6.39
C GLN A 242 3.36 3.73 6.67
N ARG A 243 2.41 3.71 7.60
CA ARG A 243 1.63 2.51 7.89
C ARG A 243 0.35 2.50 7.05
N LEU A 244 -0.03 1.33 6.53
CA LEU A 244 -1.33 1.07 5.90
C LEU A 244 -2.18 0.21 6.82
N GLY A 245 -3.44 0.61 7.02
CA GLY A 245 -4.29 0.02 8.05
C GLY A 245 -3.61 0.05 9.43
N THR A 246 -3.55 -1.11 10.08
CA THR A 246 -3.01 -1.24 11.45
C THR A 246 -1.64 -1.92 11.51
N ASP A 247 -1.24 -2.65 10.47
CA ASP A 247 -0.21 -3.71 10.58
C ASP A 247 0.65 -3.92 9.33
N HIS A 248 0.44 -3.14 8.25
CA HIS A 248 1.28 -3.16 7.06
C HIS A 248 2.15 -1.91 7.00
N TRP A 249 3.40 -2.07 6.57
CA TRP A 249 4.30 -0.93 6.32
C TRP A 249 4.52 -0.77 4.83
N VAL A 250 4.34 0.46 4.32
CA VAL A 250 4.65 0.80 2.93
C VAL A 250 5.81 1.78 2.91
N THR A 251 6.75 1.56 1.99
CA THR A 251 7.88 2.45 1.74
C THR A 251 7.95 2.82 0.27
N VAL A 252 8.13 4.11 -0.02
CA VAL A 252 8.42 4.64 -1.35
C VAL A 252 9.87 5.11 -1.39
N ALA A 253 10.64 4.61 -2.33
CA ALA A 253 11.99 5.07 -2.63
C ALA A 253 11.95 6.08 -3.78
N ARG A 254 12.66 7.19 -3.64
CA ARG A 254 12.99 8.14 -4.71
C ARG A 254 14.48 8.17 -4.94
N GLY A 255 14.89 8.13 -6.20
CA GLY A 255 16.29 8.17 -6.58
C GLY A 255 16.54 8.76 -7.96
N PRO A 256 17.82 8.89 -8.32
CA PRO A 256 18.23 9.46 -9.61
C PRO A 256 18.01 8.45 -10.74
N THR A 257 17.76 8.95 -11.94
CA THR A 257 17.65 8.15 -13.17
C THR A 257 18.90 7.33 -13.48
N GLU A 258 20.07 7.82 -13.08
CA GLU A 258 21.36 7.13 -13.19
C GLU A 258 21.48 5.94 -12.23
N GLY A 259 20.60 5.86 -11.23
CA GLY A 259 20.51 4.71 -10.32
C GLY A 259 19.77 3.50 -10.91
N VAL A 260 19.15 3.65 -12.10
CA VAL A 260 18.43 2.56 -12.75
C VAL A 260 19.39 1.50 -13.29
N VAL A 261 19.09 0.25 -13.00
CA VAL A 261 19.70 -0.93 -13.60
C VAL A 261 18.73 -1.53 -14.59
N ASP A 262 18.98 -1.28 -15.87
CA ASP A 262 18.14 -1.75 -16.97
C ASP A 262 19.02 -2.38 -18.06
N ALA A 263 19.17 -3.70 -17.99
CA ALA A 263 20.06 -4.45 -18.88
C ALA A 263 19.73 -4.30 -20.37
N GLN A 264 18.50 -3.91 -20.73
CA GLN A 264 18.08 -3.70 -22.12
C GLN A 264 17.99 -2.20 -22.49
N GLY A 265 18.12 -1.29 -21.52
CA GLY A 265 18.01 0.16 -21.72
C GLY A 265 16.62 0.67 -22.14
N ILE A 266 15.60 -0.19 -22.27
CA ILE A 266 14.27 0.17 -22.77
C ILE A 266 13.47 1.08 -21.82
N PHE A 267 13.65 0.91 -20.52
CA PHE A 267 13.04 1.78 -19.50
C PHE A 267 13.84 3.07 -19.37
N GLN A 268 15.17 3.00 -19.36
CA GLN A 268 16.01 4.21 -19.31
C GLN A 268 15.78 5.13 -20.53
N ALA A 269 15.69 4.56 -21.74
CA ALA A 269 15.38 5.32 -22.96
C ALA A 269 14.02 6.03 -22.91
N SER A 270 13.15 5.62 -22.00
CA SER A 270 11.83 6.21 -21.79
C SER A 270 11.85 7.45 -20.89
N LEU A 271 12.94 7.68 -20.14
CA LEU A 271 13.14 8.81 -19.24
C LEU A 271 13.77 9.96 -20.04
N ARG A 272 13.04 11.07 -20.22
CA ARG A 272 13.44 12.14 -21.15
C ARG A 272 14.25 13.27 -20.52
N CYS A 273 14.43 13.25 -19.21
CA CYS A 273 15.14 14.29 -18.46
C CYS A 273 16.08 13.65 -17.42
N PRO A 274 17.30 13.24 -17.81
CA PRO A 274 18.25 12.65 -16.86
C PRO A 274 18.47 13.55 -15.64
N THR A 275 18.41 12.99 -14.44
CA THR A 275 18.54 13.78 -13.20
C THR A 275 19.93 14.38 -13.02
N SER A 276 20.96 13.85 -13.70
CA SER A 276 22.28 14.50 -13.83
C SER A 276 22.25 15.87 -14.51
N SER A 277 21.17 16.22 -15.20
CA SER A 277 20.98 17.56 -15.78
C SER A 277 20.56 18.61 -14.74
N PHE A 278 20.15 18.21 -13.54
CA PHE A 278 19.71 19.12 -12.48
C PHE A 278 20.90 19.71 -11.73
N THR A 279 20.75 20.96 -11.26
CA THR A 279 21.65 21.49 -10.25
C THR A 279 21.44 20.75 -8.92
N ALA A 280 22.43 20.81 -8.03
CA ALA A 280 22.31 20.17 -6.72
C ALA A 280 21.08 20.65 -5.93
N ASP A 281 20.75 21.94 -6.01
CA ASP A 281 19.60 22.53 -5.33
C ASP A 281 18.28 22.04 -5.91
N VAL A 282 18.14 22.07 -7.24
CA VAL A 282 16.94 21.55 -7.93
C VAL A 282 16.74 20.08 -7.62
N TRP A 283 17.83 19.30 -7.59
CA TRP A 283 17.73 17.89 -7.23
C TRP A 283 17.32 17.68 -5.77
N GLN A 284 17.86 18.45 -4.83
CA GLN A 284 17.43 18.34 -3.42
C GLN A 284 15.99 18.79 -3.20
N GLU A 285 15.52 19.79 -3.95
CA GLU A 285 14.12 20.22 -3.94
C GLU A 285 13.20 19.12 -4.46
N GLU A 286 13.52 18.52 -5.61
CA GLU A 286 12.76 17.43 -6.21
C GLU A 286 12.74 16.18 -5.32
N LEU A 287 13.89 15.82 -4.74
CA LEU A 287 14.02 14.66 -3.86
C LEU A 287 13.23 14.83 -2.54
N ARG A 288 13.09 16.08 -2.06
CA ARG A 288 12.32 16.45 -0.85
C ARG A 288 10.94 17.00 -1.15
N ALA A 289 10.52 17.02 -2.41
CA ALA A 289 9.21 17.50 -2.80
C ALA A 289 8.12 16.76 -2.01
N PHE A 290 6.99 17.43 -1.80
CA PHE A 290 5.91 16.88 -0.99
C PHE A 290 5.56 15.43 -1.42
N ASP A 291 5.53 14.53 -0.45
CA ASP A 291 5.10 13.15 -0.60
C ASP A 291 3.69 13.05 -0.02
N PRO A 292 2.63 12.80 -0.83
CA PRO A 292 1.28 12.65 -0.30
C PRO A 292 1.13 11.34 0.46
N SER A 293 0.18 11.27 1.39
CA SER A 293 -0.17 10.00 2.03
C SER A 293 -0.87 9.09 1.02
N PHE A 294 -0.79 7.76 1.20
CA PHE A 294 -1.52 6.84 0.33
C PHE A 294 -3.03 7.06 0.46
N SER A 295 -3.68 7.25 -0.70
CA SER A 295 -5.13 7.25 -0.85
C SER A 295 -5.61 5.82 -1.01
N GLU A 296 -6.53 5.41 -0.15
CA GLU A 296 -7.19 4.11 -0.26
C GLU A 296 -8.26 4.16 -1.36
N LEU A 297 -8.15 3.25 -2.32
CA LEU A 297 -9.05 3.12 -3.45
C LEU A 297 -9.85 1.82 -3.36
N HIS A 298 -11.08 1.84 -3.89
CA HIS A 298 -11.87 0.66 -4.16
C HIS A 298 -11.61 0.14 -5.57
N VAL A 299 -11.96 -1.12 -5.83
CA VAL A 299 -11.75 -1.76 -7.14
C VAL A 299 -12.48 -1.03 -8.27
N VAL A 300 -13.66 -0.46 -7.99
CA VAL A 300 -14.41 0.36 -8.94
C VAL A 300 -13.70 1.66 -9.31
N ASP A 301 -12.78 2.18 -8.48
CA ASP A 301 -12.00 3.39 -8.81
C ASP A 301 -10.90 3.12 -9.85
N LEU A 302 -10.62 1.83 -10.10
CA LEU A 302 -9.55 1.39 -10.99
C LEU A 302 -10.00 1.20 -12.44
N ILE A 303 -11.30 1.24 -12.73
CA ILE A 303 -11.83 1.05 -14.08
C ILE A 303 -12.13 2.37 -14.77
N PRO A 304 -12.24 2.39 -16.12
CA PRO A 304 -12.74 3.54 -16.85
C PRO A 304 -14.10 4.03 -16.32
N ARG A 305 -14.28 5.35 -16.23
CA ARG A 305 -15.55 5.96 -15.77
C ARG A 305 -16.75 5.50 -16.61
N ALA A 306 -16.55 5.32 -17.92
CA ALA A 306 -17.57 4.83 -18.84
C ALA A 306 -18.02 3.38 -18.54
N ALA A 307 -17.20 2.59 -17.84
CA ALA A 307 -17.50 1.20 -17.51
C ALA A 307 -18.19 1.01 -16.15
N VAL A 308 -18.39 2.09 -15.37
CA VAL A 308 -18.97 1.98 -14.03
C VAL A 308 -20.44 1.53 -14.09
N SER A 309 -21.19 1.88 -15.13
CA SER A 309 -22.55 1.38 -15.34
C SER A 309 -22.58 -0.13 -15.54
N ASP A 310 -21.65 -0.66 -16.33
CA ASP A 310 -21.57 -2.09 -16.64
C ASP A 310 -21.10 -2.88 -15.42
N TYR A 311 -20.16 -2.32 -14.66
CA TYR A 311 -19.75 -2.86 -13.36
C TYR A 311 -20.91 -2.89 -12.36
N ALA A 312 -21.68 -1.81 -12.24
CA ALA A 312 -22.85 -1.75 -11.37
C ALA A 312 -23.92 -2.78 -11.79
N ALA A 313 -24.18 -2.90 -13.08
CA ALA A 313 -25.10 -3.91 -13.63
C ALA A 313 -24.63 -5.34 -13.34
N CYS A 314 -23.32 -5.61 -13.44
CA CYS A 314 -22.73 -6.91 -13.09
C CYS A 314 -22.95 -7.28 -11.61
N LEU A 315 -23.01 -6.29 -10.73
CA LEU A 315 -23.26 -6.46 -9.29
C LEU A 315 -24.75 -6.43 -8.92
N GLY A 316 -25.64 -6.11 -9.86
CA GLY A 316 -27.06 -5.93 -9.59
C GLY A 316 -27.37 -4.70 -8.71
N ILE A 317 -26.53 -3.66 -8.75
CA ILE A 317 -26.69 -2.41 -8.01
C ILE A 317 -26.84 -1.21 -8.96
N THR A 318 -27.23 -0.05 -8.41
CA THR A 318 -27.30 1.20 -9.21
C THR A 318 -25.91 1.78 -9.44
N THR A 319 -25.74 2.53 -10.53
CA THR A 319 -24.49 3.28 -10.82
C THR A 319 -24.16 4.25 -9.70
N ASP A 320 -25.17 4.92 -9.12
CA ASP A 320 -24.98 5.80 -7.96
C ASP A 320 -24.49 5.04 -6.73
N SER A 321 -24.96 3.81 -6.50
CA SER A 321 -24.49 2.97 -5.40
C SER A 321 -23.03 2.54 -5.62
N ALA A 322 -22.66 2.18 -6.86
CA ALA A 322 -21.28 1.85 -7.21
C ALA A 322 -20.35 3.07 -7.02
N LEU A 323 -20.79 4.25 -7.45
CA LEU A 323 -20.06 5.51 -7.28
C LEU A 323 -20.05 6.02 -5.82
N ALA A 324 -21.06 5.69 -5.03
CA ALA A 324 -21.07 6.03 -3.60
C ALA A 324 -19.99 5.26 -2.85
N CYS A 325 -19.68 4.02 -3.25
CA CYS A 325 -18.49 3.32 -2.76
C CYS A 325 -17.21 4.09 -3.10
N CYS A 326 -17.07 4.67 -4.30
CA CYS A 326 -15.94 5.54 -4.67
C CYS A 326 -15.80 6.80 -3.78
N ARG A 327 -16.92 7.37 -3.32
CA ARG A 327 -16.95 8.63 -2.54
C ARG A 327 -16.77 8.43 -1.03
N LEU A 328 -16.81 7.19 -0.56
CA LEU A 328 -16.57 6.82 0.83
C LEU A 328 -15.12 6.42 1.10
N ALA A 329 -14.19 6.68 0.15
CA ALA A 329 -12.77 6.65 0.44
C ALA A 329 -12.51 7.43 1.73
N PRO A 330 -11.98 6.80 2.79
CA PRO A 330 -11.65 7.52 3.99
C PRO A 330 -10.58 8.52 3.60
N VAL A 331 -10.95 9.80 3.49
CA VAL A 331 -10.00 10.90 3.65
C VAL A 331 -9.24 10.55 4.91
N CYS A 332 -7.93 10.36 4.78
CA CYS A 332 -7.00 10.01 5.84
C CYS A 332 -7.25 10.93 7.05
N ARG A 333 -8.17 10.51 7.93
CA ARG A 333 -8.33 11.09 9.25
C ARG A 333 -7.37 10.31 10.10
N SER A 334 -6.41 11.06 10.64
CA SER A 334 -5.59 10.73 11.80
C SER A 334 -6.22 9.65 12.69
N PRO A 335 -5.44 8.67 13.18
CA PRO A 335 -6.01 7.52 13.86
C PRO A 335 -6.85 7.95 15.06
N VAL A 336 -7.99 7.27 15.19
CA VAL A 336 -8.90 7.25 16.35
C VAL A 336 -9.98 8.33 16.38
N ALA A 337 -11.09 8.05 15.69
CA ALA A 337 -12.40 8.21 16.32
C ALA A 337 -12.96 6.81 16.60
N MET A 338 -12.57 6.22 17.74
CA MET A 338 -13.36 5.16 18.35
C MET A 338 -14.80 5.67 18.40
N GLU A 339 -15.76 4.94 17.84
CA GLU A 339 -17.17 5.19 18.12
C GLU A 339 -17.32 5.27 19.65
N LEU A 340 -17.57 6.47 20.16
CA LEU A 340 -17.67 6.76 21.59
C LEU A 340 -18.96 6.12 22.11
N HIS A 341 -18.93 4.82 22.36
CA HIS A 341 -19.99 4.17 23.10
C HIS A 341 -19.97 4.70 24.53
N GLN A 342 -21.13 5.07 25.05
CA GLN A 342 -21.26 5.52 26.42
C GLN A 342 -21.26 4.33 27.38
N CYS A 343 -20.62 4.51 28.53
CA CYS A 343 -20.58 3.55 29.62
C CYS A 343 -22.01 3.31 30.09
N TYR A 344 -22.43 2.04 30.07
CA TYR A 344 -23.77 1.62 30.45
C TYR A 344 -24.13 1.95 31.91
N HIS A 345 -23.14 2.24 32.75
CA HIS A 345 -23.35 2.60 34.14
C HIS A 345 -23.36 4.11 34.41
N CYS A 346 -22.37 4.84 33.91
CA CYS A 346 -22.15 6.26 34.25
C CYS A 346 -22.20 7.22 33.04
N ALA A 347 -22.55 6.72 31.85
CA ALA A 347 -22.61 7.45 30.59
C ALA A 347 -21.28 8.08 30.08
N ALA A 348 -20.19 8.01 30.83
CA ALA A 348 -18.85 8.43 30.38
C ALA A 348 -18.34 7.58 29.20
N SER A 349 -17.32 8.03 28.47
CA SER A 349 -16.75 7.29 27.34
C SER A 349 -16.31 5.86 27.72
N ALA A 350 -16.85 4.86 27.03
CA ALA A 350 -16.50 3.46 27.27
C ALA A 350 -15.11 3.13 26.69
N ARG A 351 -14.38 2.29 27.41
CA ARG A 351 -13.05 1.79 27.02
C ARG A 351 -13.08 0.35 26.51
N PHE A 352 -14.12 -0.41 26.86
CA PHE A 352 -14.28 -1.80 26.43
C PHE A 352 -15.75 -2.21 26.43
N ARG A 353 -16.07 -3.32 25.74
CA ARG A 353 -17.41 -3.94 25.72
C ARG A 353 -17.43 -5.19 26.59
N CYS A 354 -18.61 -5.54 27.12
CA CYS A 354 -18.83 -6.78 27.85
C CYS A 354 -18.32 -7.98 27.04
N SER A 355 -17.40 -8.76 27.60
CA SER A 355 -16.78 -9.89 26.92
C SER A 355 -17.79 -10.97 26.48
N ARG A 356 -18.93 -11.09 27.17
CA ARG A 356 -19.98 -12.08 26.86
C ARG A 356 -20.93 -11.61 25.75
N CYS A 357 -21.72 -10.58 25.99
CA CYS A 357 -22.73 -10.15 25.00
C CYS A 357 -22.14 -9.28 23.87
N LYS A 358 -20.99 -8.63 24.10
CA LYS A 358 -20.37 -7.59 23.24
C LYS A 358 -21.26 -6.35 22.99
N LYS A 359 -22.43 -6.25 23.63
CA LYS A 359 -23.40 -5.16 23.42
C LYS A 359 -23.26 -4.01 24.42
N ALA A 360 -23.15 -4.30 25.72
CA ALA A 360 -22.94 -3.27 26.74
C ALA A 360 -21.47 -2.79 26.75
N ALA A 361 -21.25 -1.48 26.91
CA ALA A 361 -19.93 -0.86 26.94
C ALA A 361 -19.65 -0.23 28.32
N PHE A 362 -18.39 -0.23 28.77
CA PHE A 362 -17.98 0.22 30.10
C PHE A 362 -16.69 1.04 30.05
N CYS A 363 -16.58 2.05 30.90
CA CYS A 363 -15.35 2.84 31.05
C CYS A 363 -14.31 2.17 31.97
N SER A 364 -14.73 1.29 32.88
CA SER A 364 -13.87 0.56 33.82
C SER A 364 -14.50 -0.75 34.30
N GLN A 365 -13.68 -1.70 34.78
CA GLN A 365 -14.19 -2.94 35.40
C GLN A 365 -15.05 -2.66 36.64
N GLY A 366 -14.80 -1.55 37.35
CA GLY A 366 -15.63 -1.11 38.47
C GLY A 366 -17.06 -0.79 38.03
N CYS A 367 -17.22 -0.02 36.95
CA CYS A 367 -18.55 0.28 36.38
C CYS A 367 -19.28 -0.99 35.91
N GLN A 368 -18.56 -1.95 35.32
CA GLN A 368 -19.14 -3.23 34.92
C GLN A 368 -19.66 -4.04 36.12
N ARG A 369 -18.93 -4.08 37.23
CA ARG A 369 -19.35 -4.79 38.45
C ARG A 369 -20.58 -4.13 39.08
N MET A 370 -20.58 -2.79 39.14
CA MET A 370 -21.64 -2.01 39.77
C MET A 370 -22.98 -2.13 39.02
N CYS A 371 -22.95 -2.29 37.69
CA CYS A 371 -24.15 -2.47 36.88
C CYS A 371 -24.52 -3.95 36.65
N TRP A 372 -23.74 -4.92 37.15
CA TRP A 372 -23.90 -6.34 36.81
C TRP A 372 -25.30 -6.86 37.14
N SER A 373 -25.89 -6.44 38.26
CA SER A 373 -27.26 -6.80 38.66
C SER A 373 -28.32 -6.42 37.62
N ARG A 374 -28.16 -5.26 36.96
CA ARG A 374 -29.07 -4.78 35.90
C ARG A 374 -28.73 -5.36 34.53
N HIS A 375 -27.45 -5.56 34.25
CA HIS A 375 -26.97 -6.04 32.94
C HIS A 375 -27.09 -7.56 32.75
N ARG A 376 -27.00 -8.36 33.82
CA ARG A 376 -26.86 -9.83 33.77
C ARG A 376 -27.98 -10.51 32.96
N THR A 377 -29.22 -10.08 33.13
CA THR A 377 -30.38 -10.68 32.45
C THR A 377 -30.28 -10.50 30.94
N ASP A 378 -30.01 -9.28 30.47
CA ASP A 378 -29.85 -8.97 29.06
C ASP A 378 -28.61 -9.63 28.46
N CYS A 379 -27.52 -9.69 29.24
CA CYS A 379 -26.27 -10.30 28.84
C CYS A 379 -26.45 -11.78 28.49
N VAL A 380 -27.12 -12.54 29.36
CA VAL A 380 -27.40 -13.96 29.17
C VAL A 380 -28.37 -14.20 28.01
N ALA A 381 -29.38 -13.35 27.84
CA ALA A 381 -30.33 -13.47 26.74
C ALA A 381 -29.66 -13.25 25.36
N LEU A 382 -28.77 -12.25 25.26
CA LEU A 382 -28.03 -11.96 24.04
C LEU A 382 -26.97 -13.02 23.72
N GLU A 383 -26.31 -13.58 24.73
CA GLU A 383 -25.38 -14.70 24.56
C GLU A 383 -26.08 -15.93 23.98
N LYS A 384 -27.27 -16.28 24.50
CA LYS A 384 -28.07 -17.41 23.97
C LYS A 384 -28.53 -17.20 22.52
N LYS A 385 -28.86 -15.97 22.13
CA LYS A 385 -29.20 -15.65 20.73
C LYS A 385 -27.99 -15.78 19.78
N LYS A 386 -26.78 -15.49 20.27
CA LYS A 386 -25.53 -15.65 19.50
C LYS A 386 -25.11 -17.11 19.30
N LYS A 387 -25.50 -18.03 20.19
CA LYS A 387 -25.18 -19.47 20.06
C LYS A 387 -26.19 -20.25 19.20
N LYS A 388 -27.29 -19.61 18.79
CA LYS A 388 -28.34 -20.20 17.94
C LYS A 388 -28.32 -19.71 16.49
N LYS A 389 -27.47 -18.73 16.20
CA LYS A 389 -27.04 -18.35 14.84
C LYS A 389 -25.65 -18.92 14.66
#